data_AF-A0AAN7ZUF6-F1
#
_entry.id   AF-A0AAN7ZUF6-F1
#
_cell.length_a   1.000
_cell.length_b   1.000
_cell.length_c   1.000
_cell.angle_alpha   90.00
_cell.angle_beta   90.00
_cell.angle_gamma   90.00
#
_symmetry.space_group_name_H-M   'P 1'
#
loop_
_entity.id
_entity.type
_entity.pdbx_description
1 polymer ?
#
loop_
_entity_poly.entity_id
_entity_poly.type
_entity_poly.pdbx_seq_one_letter_code
_entity_poly.pdbx_strand_id
1 'polypeptide(L)'
;MVDEVSTAITEMELALMLEMGKQLTSVSRPADPPSAEEIAAAIVVRMGTSQPPPTINTEDIAKAVSERITQGTTQKASYANIVKVPNALQVTTSIPPPLHSVVVFPELATGKEPPPSSETRRRVMESLKPVDTGIQIAAVRNLGRSGGILISTTSAAAQSKLLSHPALSTDGLRTEPAKRDLPRLKIFDVPKELDAAGISHAIRSQNLDHLSEVEFNKQFKIVHTFASKIRNNIAIAECTPEIRQTLLQQGRIYVHFESCRVLDHIQVTRCFKCQAFGHPSKYCGAQEDTCSLCAGPHFYTACPNKDTPANHKCANCTRAKMEDLHHSALSTKCPAYSRALDMSIRKTDYGAI
;
A
#
# COMPACT_ATOMS: atom_id res chain seq x y z
N MET A 1 -25.32 60.37 16.58
CA MET A 1 -23.94 60.69 16.15
C MET A 1 -23.05 60.30 17.32
N VAL A 2 -22.33 59.18 17.36
CA VAL A 2 -21.81 58.30 16.32
C VAL A 2 -21.87 56.89 16.92
N ASP A 3 -22.46 55.93 16.21
CA ASP A 3 -22.58 54.54 16.67
C ASP A 3 -21.24 53.80 16.52
N GLU A 4 -20.91 53.01 17.53
CA GLU A 4 -19.78 52.08 17.59
C GLU A 4 -19.92 50.97 16.53
N VAL A 5 -18.98 50.85 15.60
CA VAL A 5 -18.83 49.66 14.75
C VAL A 5 -17.62 48.86 15.22
N SER A 6 -17.92 47.85 16.03
CA SER A 6 -17.02 46.76 16.42
C SER A 6 -16.71 45.87 15.21
N THR A 7 -15.49 45.93 14.67
CA THR A 7 -14.98 44.90 13.74
C THR A 7 -14.33 43.77 14.53
N ALA A 8 -15.16 42.78 14.91
CA ALA A 8 -14.66 41.50 15.41
C ALA A 8 -14.12 40.69 14.23
N ILE A 9 -12.81 40.43 14.23
CA ILE A 9 -12.19 39.44 13.33
C ILE A 9 -12.77 38.08 13.71
N THR A 10 -13.38 37.39 12.76
CA THR A 10 -13.98 36.08 13.04
C THR A 10 -12.88 35.04 13.29
N GLU A 11 -13.14 34.03 14.14
CA GLU A 11 -12.17 32.94 14.41
C GLU A 11 -11.71 32.22 13.13
N MET A 12 -12.55 32.23 12.09
CA MET A 12 -12.24 31.69 10.77
C MET A 12 -11.17 32.51 10.02
N GLU A 13 -11.19 33.84 10.14
CA GLU A 13 -10.19 34.73 9.53
C GLU A 13 -8.85 34.62 10.25
N LEU A 14 -8.86 34.49 11.58
CA LEU A 14 -7.64 34.25 12.36
C LEU A 14 -7.02 32.87 12.03
N ALA A 15 -7.85 31.85 11.85
CA ALA A 15 -7.41 30.51 11.44
C ALA A 15 -6.83 30.50 10.02
N LEU A 16 -7.41 31.26 9.09
CA LEU A 16 -6.91 31.39 7.72
C LEU A 16 -5.55 32.12 7.68
N MET A 17 -5.38 33.19 8.46
CA MET A 17 -4.10 33.89 8.58
C MET A 17 -3.00 33.00 9.17
N LEU A 18 -3.33 32.18 10.18
CA LEU A 18 -2.41 31.21 10.78
C LEU A 18 -2.03 30.09 9.81
N GLU A 19 -2.96 29.62 8.98
CA GLU A 19 -2.70 28.56 8.00
C GLU A 19 -1.85 29.07 6.82
N MET A 20 -2.07 30.31 6.39
CA MET A 20 -1.24 30.98 5.37
C MET A 20 0.19 31.24 5.88
N GLY A 21 0.36 31.52 7.17
CA GLY A 21 1.68 31.65 7.80
C GLY A 21 2.50 30.36 7.81
N LYS A 22 1.85 29.19 7.95
CA LYS A 22 2.53 27.89 7.90
C LYS A 22 3.07 27.56 6.50
N GLN A 23 2.31 27.89 5.45
CA GLN A 23 2.66 27.63 4.05
C GLN A 23 3.89 28.43 3.57
N LEU A 24 4.22 29.55 4.21
CA LEU A 24 5.41 30.36 3.90
C LEU A 24 6.69 29.85 4.57
N THR A 25 6.60 28.94 5.55
CA THR A 25 7.76 28.37 6.26
C THR A 25 8.23 27.01 5.72
N SER A 26 7.58 26.47 4.69
CA SER A 26 7.91 25.17 4.10
C SER A 26 8.79 25.22 2.85
N VAL A 27 9.39 26.36 2.51
CA VAL A 27 10.34 26.48 1.40
C VAL A 27 11.72 26.77 1.97
N SER A 28 12.59 25.75 1.94
CA SER A 28 14.05 25.79 2.11
C SER A 28 14.62 26.66 3.25
N ARG A 29 15.22 26.02 4.27
CA ARG A 29 16.05 26.67 5.30
C ARG A 29 17.03 27.70 4.67
N PRO A 30 16.87 29.00 4.92
CA PRO A 30 17.98 29.94 4.88
C PRO A 30 18.73 29.85 6.23
N ALA A 31 20.02 30.14 6.23
CA ALA A 31 20.88 30.02 7.41
C ALA A 31 20.61 31.08 8.49
N ASP A 32 19.78 32.09 8.21
CA ASP A 32 19.34 33.09 9.19
C ASP A 32 17.86 33.44 8.97
N PRO A 33 17.08 33.71 10.05
CA PRO A 33 15.70 34.16 9.92
C PRO A 33 15.66 35.57 9.29
N PRO A 34 14.73 35.85 8.36
CA PRO A 34 14.57 37.18 7.79
C PRO A 34 14.21 38.20 8.87
N SER A 35 14.71 39.42 8.72
CA SER A 35 14.47 40.52 9.65
C SER A 35 13.01 40.98 9.62
N ALA A 36 12.54 41.59 10.71
CA ALA A 36 11.17 42.09 10.81
C ALA A 36 10.82 43.13 9.72
N GLU A 37 11.82 43.87 9.23
CA GLU A 37 11.69 44.86 8.16
C GLU A 37 11.47 44.21 6.78
N GLU A 38 12.13 43.08 6.49
CA GLU A 38 11.97 42.32 5.24
C GLU A 38 10.60 41.65 5.14
N ILE A 39 10.07 41.18 6.28
CA ILE A 39 8.72 40.60 6.36
C ILE A 39 7.66 41.70 6.15
N ALA A 40 7.85 42.88 6.74
CA ALA A 40 6.94 44.01 6.57
C ALA A 40 6.91 44.54 5.13
N ALA A 41 8.08 44.62 4.46
CA ALA A 41 8.18 45.06 3.07
C ALA A 41 7.49 44.08 2.09
N ALA A 42 7.59 42.77 2.32
CA ALA A 42 6.96 41.76 1.47
C ALA A 42 5.42 41.76 1.55
N ILE A 43 4.86 42.17 2.69
CA ILE A 43 3.40 42.28 2.90
C ILE A 43 2.83 43.51 2.17
N VAL A 44 3.55 44.64 2.19
CA VAL A 44 3.11 45.90 1.55
C VAL A 44 3.13 45.83 0.02
N VAL A 45 4.05 45.07 -0.59
CA VAL A 45 4.16 44.95 -2.06
C VAL A 45 3.02 44.12 -2.67
N ARG A 46 2.33 43.26 -1.89
CA ARG A 46 1.35 42.29 -2.42
C ARG A 46 -0.11 42.65 -2.16
N MET A 47 -0.36 43.60 -1.26
CA MET A 47 -1.67 44.23 -1.09
C MET A 47 -1.60 45.62 -1.70
N GLY A 48 -2.12 45.79 -2.91
CA GLY A 48 -2.20 47.09 -3.61
C GLY A 48 -3.17 48.06 -2.94
N THR A 49 -2.95 48.40 -1.67
CA THR A 49 -3.79 49.26 -0.85
C THR A 49 -3.00 50.48 -0.40
N SER A 50 -3.45 51.66 -0.81
CA SER A 50 -2.88 52.98 -0.51
C SER A 50 -3.25 53.51 0.88
N GLN A 51 -3.15 52.67 1.92
CA GLN A 51 -3.33 53.12 3.31
C GLN A 51 -2.09 52.80 4.16
N PRO A 52 -1.63 53.73 5.03
CA PRO A 52 -0.47 53.50 5.87
C PRO A 52 -0.76 52.41 6.91
N PRO A 53 0.24 51.58 7.26
CA PRO A 53 0.05 50.50 8.22
C PRO A 53 -0.27 51.06 9.62
N PRO A 54 -1.13 50.39 10.40
CA PRO A 54 -1.36 50.76 11.80
C PRO A 54 -0.05 50.63 12.58
N THR A 55 0.28 51.64 13.40
CA THR A 55 1.44 51.61 14.29
C THR A 55 1.23 50.54 15.36
N ILE A 56 1.88 49.38 15.18
CA ILE A 56 1.90 48.30 16.16
C ILE A 56 3.06 48.57 17.12
N ASN A 57 2.76 48.70 18.41
CA ASN A 57 3.75 48.90 19.46
C ASN A 57 4.65 47.67 19.59
N THR A 58 5.96 47.85 19.34
CA THR A 58 6.96 46.78 19.32
C THR A 58 7.25 46.20 20.71
N GLU A 59 6.92 46.92 21.78
CA GLU A 59 7.11 46.47 23.17
C GLU A 59 6.10 45.38 23.57
N ASP A 60 4.87 45.42 23.05
CA ASP A 60 3.82 44.44 23.36
C ASP A 60 4.09 43.08 22.70
N ILE A 61 4.75 43.08 21.53
CA ILE A 61 5.18 41.85 20.83
C ILE A 61 6.36 41.21 21.56
N ALA A 62 7.33 41.99 22.03
CA ALA A 62 8.48 41.49 22.78
C ALA A 62 8.07 40.84 24.11
N LYS A 63 7.04 41.38 24.77
CA LYS A 63 6.48 40.82 26.00
C LYS A 63 5.72 39.50 25.75
N ALA A 64 4.91 39.43 24.69
CA ALA A 64 4.19 38.21 24.32
C ALA A 64 5.13 37.06 23.88
N VAL A 65 6.27 37.38 23.28
CA VAL A 65 7.29 36.40 22.87
C VAL A 65 8.10 35.89 24.08
N SER A 66 8.45 36.76 25.04
CA SER A 66 9.20 36.36 26.23
C SER A 66 8.37 35.53 27.23
N GLU A 67 7.06 35.80 27.35
CA GLU A 67 6.12 34.99 28.15
C GLU A 67 5.86 33.60 27.53
N ARG A 68 5.94 33.46 26.21
CA ARG A 68 5.85 32.15 25.51
C ARG A 68 7.14 31.33 25.56
N ILE A 69 8.30 31.97 25.59
CA ILE A 69 9.60 31.28 25.71
C ILE A 69 9.79 30.66 27.11
N THR A 70 9.18 31.25 28.15
CA THR A 70 9.25 30.72 29.52
C THR A 70 8.28 29.57 29.81
N GLN A 71 7.27 29.34 28.96
CA GLN A 71 6.37 28.17 29.05
C GLN A 71 6.79 26.99 28.16
N GLY A 72 7.82 27.16 27.33
CA GLY A 72 8.41 26.11 26.50
C GLY A 72 9.48 25.31 27.24
N THR A 73 9.11 24.58 28.31
CA THR A 73 10.02 23.57 28.86
C THR A 73 10.24 22.50 27.79
N THR A 74 11.50 22.34 27.38
CA THR A 74 11.99 21.26 26.52
C THR A 74 11.69 19.90 27.14
N GLN A 75 10.49 19.35 26.93
CA GLN A 75 10.28 17.92 27.10
C GLN A 75 11.00 17.22 25.95
N LYS A 76 12.20 16.71 26.22
CA LYS A 76 12.81 15.67 25.39
C LYS A 76 11.74 14.60 25.16
N ALA A 77 11.45 14.30 23.90
CA ALA A 77 10.44 13.30 23.54
C ALA A 77 10.72 12.02 24.33
N SER A 78 9.80 11.66 25.23
CA SER A 78 9.85 10.40 25.96
C SER A 78 9.99 9.25 24.96
N TYR A 79 10.74 8.21 25.33
CA TYR A 79 10.84 6.98 24.55
C TYR A 79 9.45 6.49 24.09
N ALA A 80 8.42 6.66 24.93
CA ALA A 80 7.04 6.33 24.59
C ALA A 80 6.47 7.10 23.37
N ASN A 81 6.90 8.34 23.13
CA ASN A 81 6.48 9.15 21.97
C ASN A 81 7.29 8.83 20.71
N ILE A 82 8.51 8.31 20.84
CA ILE A 82 9.33 7.83 19.70
C ILE A 82 8.84 6.44 19.26
N VAL A 83 8.35 5.61 20.20
CA VAL A 83 7.75 4.29 19.91
C VAL A 83 6.34 4.41 19.32
N LYS A 84 5.69 5.57 19.42
CA LYS A 84 4.56 5.95 18.55
C LYS A 84 5.05 6.27 17.13
N VAL A 85 5.80 5.34 16.53
CA VAL A 85 5.75 5.19 15.08
C VAL A 85 4.26 4.93 14.79
N PRO A 86 3.61 5.71 13.91
CA PRO A 86 2.25 5.40 13.49
C PRO A 86 2.24 3.94 13.09
N ASN A 87 1.33 3.20 13.71
CA ASN A 87 1.05 1.79 13.49
C ASN A 87 1.45 1.36 12.09
N ALA A 88 2.20 0.27 12.00
CA ALA A 88 2.19 -0.57 10.81
C ALA A 88 0.74 -0.67 10.37
N LEU A 89 0.42 -0.03 9.23
CA LEU A 89 -0.87 0.05 8.56
C LEU A 89 -1.92 -0.75 9.33
N GLN A 90 -2.56 -0.13 10.33
CA GLN A 90 -3.86 -0.64 10.75
C GLN A 90 -4.69 -0.50 9.48
N VAL A 91 -4.96 -1.63 8.83
CA VAL A 91 -5.88 -1.73 7.71
C VAL A 91 -7.27 -1.48 8.31
N THR A 92 -7.54 -0.23 8.69
CA THR A 92 -8.90 0.30 8.85
C THR A 92 -9.42 0.79 7.51
N THR A 93 -8.64 0.65 6.43
CA THR A 93 -9.12 0.84 5.07
C THR A 93 -10.15 -0.25 4.78
N SER A 94 -11.40 0.15 4.56
CA SER A 94 -12.44 -0.68 3.95
C SER A 94 -11.81 -1.57 2.90
N ILE A 95 -11.80 -2.89 3.11
CA ILE A 95 -11.18 -3.82 2.18
C ILE A 95 -11.84 -3.58 0.82
N PRO A 96 -11.06 -3.22 -0.22
CA PRO A 96 -11.61 -2.90 -1.52
C PRO A 96 -12.35 -4.11 -2.09
N PRO A 97 -13.40 -3.89 -2.91
CA PRO A 97 -14.19 -4.99 -3.44
C PRO A 97 -13.33 -5.93 -4.29
N PRO A 98 -13.61 -7.25 -4.21
CA PRO A 98 -12.83 -8.26 -4.90
C PRO A 98 -12.90 -8.11 -6.43
N LEU A 99 -11.89 -8.65 -7.11
CA LEU A 99 -11.93 -8.73 -8.57
C LEU A 99 -12.77 -9.93 -9.01
N HIS A 100 -13.82 -9.68 -9.78
CA HIS A 100 -14.62 -10.71 -10.43
C HIS A 100 -13.93 -11.17 -11.72
N SER A 101 -13.03 -12.15 -11.62
CA SER A 101 -12.26 -12.64 -12.77
C SER A 101 -12.56 -14.10 -13.11
N VAL A 102 -12.53 -14.40 -14.40
CA VAL A 102 -12.67 -15.75 -14.96
C VAL A 102 -11.37 -16.11 -15.66
N VAL A 103 -10.90 -17.33 -15.42
CA VAL A 103 -9.81 -17.93 -16.18
C VAL A 103 -10.42 -18.79 -17.27
N VAL A 104 -9.92 -18.64 -18.49
CA VAL A 104 -10.33 -19.44 -19.66
C VAL A 104 -9.13 -20.21 -20.15
N PHE A 105 -9.27 -21.54 -20.25
CA PHE A 105 -8.27 -22.45 -20.78
C PHE A 105 -8.79 -23.15 -22.03
N PRO A 106 -7.91 -23.50 -22.98
CA PRO A 106 -8.27 -24.44 -24.03
C PRO A 106 -8.50 -25.82 -23.41
N GLU A 107 -9.56 -26.50 -23.82
CA GLU A 107 -9.82 -27.90 -23.51
C GLU A 107 -8.79 -28.74 -24.27
N LEU A 108 -7.92 -29.44 -23.52
CA LEU A 108 -6.84 -30.24 -24.08
C LEU A 108 -7.10 -31.71 -23.77
N ALA A 109 -6.87 -32.56 -24.78
CA ALA A 109 -6.74 -33.99 -24.56
C ALA A 109 -5.54 -34.26 -23.64
N THR A 110 -5.69 -35.22 -22.72
CA THR A 110 -4.71 -35.59 -21.70
C THR A 110 -3.32 -35.79 -22.33
N GLY A 111 -2.32 -35.03 -21.86
CA GLY A 111 -0.93 -35.16 -22.32
C GLY A 111 -0.50 -34.28 -23.51
N LYS A 112 -1.36 -33.40 -24.03
CA LYS A 112 -0.95 -32.39 -25.04
C LYS A 112 -0.51 -31.08 -24.39
N GLU A 113 0.53 -30.46 -24.94
CA GLU A 113 0.96 -29.13 -24.52
C GLU A 113 -0.10 -28.06 -24.86
N PRO A 114 -0.32 -27.09 -23.97
CA PRO A 114 -1.28 -26.03 -24.22
C PRO A 114 -0.82 -25.11 -25.35
N PRO A 115 -1.72 -24.68 -26.25
CA PRO A 115 -1.40 -23.67 -27.25
C PRO A 115 -0.98 -22.36 -26.57
N PRO A 116 -0.28 -21.47 -27.29
CA PRO A 116 0.08 -20.17 -26.77
C PRO A 116 -1.18 -19.39 -26.36
N SER A 117 -1.11 -18.71 -25.23
CA SER A 117 -2.23 -17.89 -24.69
C SER A 117 -2.80 -16.84 -25.66
N SER A 118 -2.02 -16.41 -26.67
CA SER A 118 -2.50 -15.56 -27.76
C SER A 118 -3.56 -16.22 -28.62
N GLU A 119 -3.45 -17.53 -28.86
CA GLU A 119 -4.41 -18.30 -29.64
C GLU A 119 -5.72 -18.48 -28.85
N THR A 120 -5.64 -18.83 -27.57
CA THR A 120 -6.81 -18.86 -26.68
C THR A 120 -7.50 -17.50 -26.62
N ARG A 121 -6.73 -16.40 -26.57
CA ARG A 121 -7.26 -15.05 -26.62
C ARG A 121 -8.03 -14.77 -27.91
N ARG A 122 -7.47 -15.16 -29.06
CA ARG A 122 -8.10 -15.00 -30.37
C ARG A 122 -9.42 -15.75 -30.44
N ARG A 123 -9.41 -17.03 -30.04
CA ARG A 123 -10.64 -17.86 -29.99
C ARG A 123 -11.71 -17.22 -29.13
N VAL A 124 -11.39 -16.82 -27.91
CA VAL A 124 -12.35 -16.14 -27.03
C VAL A 124 -12.93 -14.87 -27.67
N MET A 125 -12.12 -14.08 -28.38
CA MET A 125 -12.60 -12.87 -29.06
C MET A 125 -13.49 -13.16 -30.28
N GLU A 126 -13.33 -14.32 -30.93
CA GLU A 126 -14.17 -14.77 -32.04
C GLU A 126 -15.50 -15.34 -31.52
N SER A 127 -15.46 -16.13 -30.44
CA SER A 127 -16.62 -16.80 -29.84
C SER A 127 -17.50 -15.87 -29.00
N LEU A 128 -16.88 -14.92 -28.29
CA LEU A 128 -17.57 -14.05 -27.34
C LEU A 128 -17.69 -12.65 -27.92
N LYS A 129 -18.93 -12.20 -28.11
CA LYS A 129 -19.26 -10.81 -28.42
C LYS A 129 -19.82 -10.14 -27.15
N PRO A 130 -19.01 -9.36 -26.42
CA PRO A 130 -19.44 -8.77 -25.15
C PRO A 130 -20.57 -7.75 -25.32
N VAL A 131 -20.65 -7.13 -26.50
CA VAL A 131 -21.69 -6.14 -26.85
C VAL A 131 -23.07 -6.79 -26.86
N ASP A 132 -23.19 -7.94 -27.54
CA ASP A 132 -24.46 -8.66 -27.69
C ASP A 132 -24.94 -9.29 -26.38
N THR A 133 -24.00 -9.60 -25.49
CA THR A 133 -24.24 -10.29 -24.20
C THR A 133 -24.35 -9.33 -23.01
N GLY A 134 -24.07 -8.04 -23.23
CA GLY A 134 -24.02 -7.02 -22.19
C GLY A 134 -22.98 -7.30 -21.10
N ILE A 135 -21.88 -7.99 -21.44
CA ILE A 135 -20.82 -8.34 -20.49
C ILE A 135 -19.79 -7.20 -20.46
N GLN A 136 -19.65 -6.59 -19.28
CA GLN A 136 -18.66 -5.54 -19.06
C GLN A 136 -17.30 -6.14 -18.68
N ILE A 137 -16.36 -6.09 -19.62
CA ILE A 137 -14.98 -6.56 -19.43
C ILE A 137 -14.09 -5.39 -19.01
N ALA A 138 -13.42 -5.53 -17.88
CA ALA A 138 -12.47 -4.55 -17.35
C ALA A 138 -11.06 -4.75 -17.92
N ALA A 139 -10.60 -6.00 -18.05
CA ALA A 139 -9.28 -6.31 -18.59
C ALA A 139 -9.19 -7.75 -19.10
N VAL A 140 -8.32 -7.99 -20.07
CA VAL A 140 -7.93 -9.35 -20.53
C VAL A 140 -6.42 -9.49 -20.44
N ARG A 141 -5.94 -10.56 -19.81
CA ARG A 141 -4.51 -10.84 -19.63
C ARG A 141 -4.17 -12.26 -20.04
N ASN A 142 -3.01 -12.45 -20.63
CA ASN A 142 -2.51 -13.78 -21.01
C ASN A 142 -1.86 -14.49 -19.82
N LEU A 143 -2.13 -15.79 -19.67
CA LEU A 143 -1.55 -16.65 -18.63
C LEU A 143 -0.42 -17.54 -19.20
N GLY A 144 0.53 -16.92 -19.91
CA GLY A 144 1.82 -17.50 -20.32
C GLY A 144 1.80 -19.02 -20.59
N ARG A 145 2.56 -19.77 -19.79
CA ARG A 145 2.83 -21.22 -19.93
C ARG A 145 1.60 -22.12 -19.85
N SER A 146 0.50 -21.63 -19.29
CA SER A 146 -0.74 -22.41 -19.15
C SER A 146 -1.63 -22.33 -20.39
N GLY A 147 -1.29 -21.50 -21.37
CA GLY A 147 -2.11 -21.28 -22.57
C GLY A 147 -3.46 -20.61 -22.29
N GLY A 148 -3.77 -20.27 -21.04
CA GLY A 148 -5.02 -19.63 -20.66
C GLY A 148 -5.00 -18.11 -20.78
N ILE A 149 -6.17 -17.52 -20.57
CA ILE A 149 -6.36 -16.08 -20.40
C ILE A 149 -7.15 -15.80 -19.12
N LEU A 150 -6.89 -14.66 -18.49
CA LEU A 150 -7.64 -14.12 -17.37
C LEU A 150 -8.48 -12.95 -17.87
N ILE A 151 -9.80 -13.05 -17.72
CA ILE A 151 -10.76 -12.01 -18.05
C ILE A 151 -11.28 -11.43 -16.73
N SER A 152 -10.95 -10.17 -16.46
CA SER A 152 -11.50 -9.43 -15.33
C SER A 152 -12.78 -8.71 -15.77
N THR A 153 -13.86 -8.89 -15.02
CA THR A 153 -15.17 -8.27 -15.23
C THR A 153 -15.45 -7.21 -14.18
N THR A 154 -16.41 -6.33 -14.43
CA THR A 154 -16.78 -5.24 -13.49
C THR A 154 -17.70 -5.70 -12.36
N SER A 155 -18.37 -6.85 -12.49
CA SER A 155 -19.37 -7.31 -11.52
C SER A 155 -19.44 -8.84 -11.43
N ALA A 156 -19.93 -9.34 -10.28
CA ALA A 156 -20.20 -10.76 -10.08
C ALA A 156 -21.19 -11.31 -11.12
N ALA A 157 -22.21 -10.53 -11.48
CA ALA A 157 -23.19 -10.91 -12.50
C ALA A 157 -22.54 -11.10 -13.88
N ALA A 158 -21.61 -10.22 -14.27
CA ALA A 158 -20.86 -10.36 -15.51
C ALA A 158 -19.93 -11.60 -15.49
N GLN A 159 -19.30 -11.89 -14.35
CA GLN A 159 -18.53 -13.11 -14.14
C GLN A 159 -19.38 -14.38 -14.30
N SER A 160 -20.57 -14.44 -13.68
CA SER A 160 -21.49 -15.57 -13.81
C SER A 160 -21.93 -15.78 -15.26
N LYS A 161 -22.29 -14.71 -15.98
CA LYS A 161 -22.64 -14.78 -17.41
C LYS A 161 -21.50 -15.34 -18.27
N LEU A 162 -20.26 -14.98 -17.95
CA LEU A 162 -19.08 -15.43 -18.66
C LEU A 162 -18.76 -16.91 -18.38
N LEU A 163 -18.96 -17.35 -17.13
CA LEU A 163 -18.79 -18.76 -16.75
C LEU A 163 -19.82 -19.65 -17.44
N SER A 164 -21.07 -19.20 -17.57
CA SER A 164 -22.16 -19.97 -18.17
C SER A 164 -22.31 -19.76 -19.68
N HIS A 165 -21.37 -19.10 -20.35
CA HIS A 165 -21.55 -18.73 -21.76
C HIS A 165 -21.36 -19.94 -22.70
N PRO A 166 -22.39 -20.39 -23.42
CA PRO A 166 -22.36 -21.66 -24.16
C PRO A 166 -21.33 -21.66 -25.29
N ALA A 167 -21.13 -20.53 -25.98
CA ALA A 167 -20.19 -20.44 -27.11
C ALA A 167 -18.74 -20.75 -26.71
N LEU A 168 -18.35 -20.50 -25.45
CA LEU A 168 -17.01 -20.81 -24.98
C LEU A 168 -16.82 -22.33 -24.85
N SER A 169 -17.81 -23.02 -24.27
CA SER A 169 -17.77 -24.48 -24.16
C SER A 169 -17.86 -25.17 -25.53
N THR A 170 -18.67 -24.65 -26.46
CA THR A 170 -18.78 -25.19 -27.82
C THR A 170 -17.44 -25.11 -28.58
N ASP A 171 -16.67 -24.05 -28.37
CA ASP A 171 -15.36 -23.87 -29.00
C ASP A 171 -14.21 -24.57 -28.25
N GLY A 172 -14.55 -25.48 -27.34
CA GLY A 172 -13.60 -26.25 -26.56
C GLY A 172 -12.78 -25.38 -25.61
N LEU A 173 -13.42 -24.40 -24.97
CA LEU A 173 -12.82 -23.55 -23.96
C LEU A 173 -13.45 -23.84 -22.60
N ARG A 174 -12.61 -24.20 -21.63
CA ARG A 174 -13.00 -24.40 -20.23
C ARG A 174 -12.89 -23.09 -19.47
N THR A 175 -13.96 -22.72 -18.78
CA THR A 175 -14.02 -21.51 -17.96
C THR A 175 -14.06 -21.88 -16.47
N GLU A 176 -13.26 -21.20 -15.66
CA GLU A 176 -13.20 -21.41 -14.22
C GLU A 176 -13.13 -20.05 -13.50
N PRO A 177 -13.74 -19.88 -12.31
CA PRO A 177 -13.52 -18.68 -11.52
C PRO A 177 -12.05 -18.55 -11.16
N ALA A 178 -11.50 -17.35 -11.23
CA ALA A 178 -10.11 -17.12 -10.85
C ALA A 178 -9.91 -17.40 -9.37
N LYS A 179 -9.00 -18.32 -9.04
CA LYS A 179 -8.63 -18.60 -7.65
C LYS A 179 -8.08 -17.35 -6.99
N ARG A 180 -8.61 -17.04 -5.81
CA ARG A 180 -8.13 -15.96 -4.94
C ARG A 180 -7.02 -16.47 -4.03
N ASP A 181 -6.10 -15.58 -3.70
CA ASP A 181 -5.01 -15.89 -2.77
C ASP A 181 -5.54 -15.95 -1.34
N LEU A 182 -5.00 -16.85 -0.52
CA LEU A 182 -5.34 -16.86 0.91
C LEU A 182 -4.61 -15.71 1.62
N PRO A 183 -5.24 -15.09 2.63
CA PRO A 183 -4.65 -14.00 3.37
C PRO A 183 -3.48 -14.48 4.20
N ARG A 184 -2.60 -13.52 4.52
CA ARG A 184 -1.40 -13.77 5.30
C ARG A 184 -1.36 -12.92 6.55
N LEU A 185 -0.89 -13.53 7.62
CA LEU A 185 -0.68 -12.90 8.91
C LEU A 185 0.81 -12.81 9.20
N LYS A 186 1.22 -11.70 9.80
CA LYS A 186 2.53 -11.49 10.41
C LYS A 186 2.41 -11.62 11.91
N ILE A 187 3.09 -12.63 12.44
CA ILE A 187 3.11 -12.97 13.87
C ILE A 187 4.47 -12.55 14.41
N PHE A 188 4.46 -11.63 15.36
CA PHE A 188 5.66 -11.09 16.00
C PHE A 188 6.00 -11.86 17.27
N ASP A 189 7.28 -11.85 17.62
CA ASP A 189 7.80 -12.34 18.89
C ASP A 189 7.58 -13.85 19.12
N VAL A 190 7.68 -14.63 18.04
CA VAL A 190 7.57 -16.10 18.06
C VAL A 190 8.86 -16.71 18.67
N PRO A 191 8.77 -17.66 19.62
CA PRO A 191 9.94 -18.31 20.22
C PRO A 191 10.93 -18.87 19.18
N LYS A 192 12.24 -18.80 19.48
CA LYS A 192 13.29 -19.19 18.52
C LYS A 192 13.45 -20.69 18.38
N GLU A 193 13.04 -21.41 19.42
CA GLU A 193 13.19 -22.86 19.58
C GLU A 193 12.14 -23.62 18.78
N LEU A 194 11.07 -22.94 18.36
CA LEU A 194 9.98 -23.55 17.60
C LEU A 194 10.22 -23.46 16.09
N ASP A 195 10.05 -24.60 15.44
CA ASP A 195 9.98 -24.70 14.00
C ASP A 195 8.56 -24.42 13.48
N ALA A 196 8.37 -24.46 12.16
CA ALA A 196 7.09 -24.18 11.54
C ALA A 196 5.94 -25.08 12.06
N ALA A 197 6.23 -26.37 12.32
CA ALA A 197 5.26 -27.32 12.83
C ALA A 197 4.91 -27.05 14.30
N GLY A 198 5.92 -26.80 15.14
CA GLY A 198 5.74 -26.43 16.54
C GLY A 198 4.98 -25.12 16.72
N ILE A 199 5.25 -24.11 15.88
CA ILE A 199 4.49 -22.86 15.87
C ILE A 199 3.02 -23.13 15.52
N SER A 200 2.76 -23.89 14.46
CA SER A 200 1.40 -24.24 14.03
C SER A 200 0.63 -24.98 15.14
N HIS A 201 1.28 -25.96 15.76
CA HIS A 201 0.71 -26.73 16.87
C HIS A 201 0.40 -25.85 18.08
N ALA A 202 1.34 -25.00 18.51
CA ALA A 202 1.15 -24.11 19.65
C ALA A 202 -0.01 -23.12 19.42
N ILE A 203 -0.08 -22.51 18.22
CA ILE A 203 -1.16 -21.59 17.87
C ILE A 203 -2.51 -22.29 17.96
N ARG A 204 -2.64 -23.49 17.37
CA ARG A 204 -3.87 -24.27 17.45
C ARG A 204 -4.22 -24.59 18.90
N SER A 205 -3.32 -25.24 19.62
CA SER A 205 -3.58 -25.77 20.96
C SER A 205 -3.87 -24.68 22.01
N GLN A 206 -3.30 -23.48 21.88
CA GLN A 206 -3.48 -22.40 22.88
C GLN A 206 -4.53 -21.36 22.51
N ASN A 207 -4.95 -21.27 21.24
CA ASN A 207 -5.85 -20.20 20.77
C ASN A 207 -7.09 -20.71 20.03
N LEU A 208 -7.04 -21.95 19.50
CA LEU A 208 -8.04 -22.55 18.63
C LEU A 208 -8.19 -24.05 18.94
N ASP A 209 -8.25 -24.39 20.22
CA ASP A 209 -8.30 -25.77 20.74
C ASP A 209 -9.55 -26.54 20.32
N HIS A 210 -10.64 -25.82 20.04
CA HIS A 210 -11.88 -26.34 19.47
C HIS A 210 -11.72 -26.93 18.06
N LEU A 211 -10.65 -26.62 17.34
CA LEU A 211 -10.37 -27.20 16.02
C LEU A 211 -9.48 -28.44 16.14
N SER A 212 -9.87 -29.50 15.43
CA SER A 212 -8.99 -30.66 15.28
C SER A 212 -7.71 -30.28 14.51
N GLU A 213 -6.63 -31.03 14.73
CA GLU A 213 -5.37 -30.79 14.03
C GLU A 213 -5.52 -30.90 12.50
N VAL A 214 -6.33 -31.86 12.04
CA VAL A 214 -6.59 -32.08 10.61
C VAL A 214 -7.35 -30.90 9.99
N GLU A 215 -8.35 -30.36 10.69
CA GLU A 215 -9.11 -29.21 10.21
C GLU A 215 -8.27 -27.93 10.21
N PHE A 216 -7.46 -27.73 11.25
CA PHE A 216 -6.59 -26.56 11.35
C PHE A 216 -5.51 -26.55 10.27
N ASN A 217 -4.83 -27.69 10.03
CA ASN A 217 -3.76 -27.78 9.04
C ASN A 217 -4.26 -27.60 7.59
N LYS A 218 -5.56 -27.78 7.32
CA LYS A 218 -6.17 -27.42 6.02
C LYS A 218 -6.36 -25.91 5.87
N GLN A 219 -6.47 -25.19 6.98
CA GLN A 219 -6.86 -23.79 7.02
C GLN A 219 -5.73 -22.84 7.41
N PHE A 220 -4.61 -23.36 7.95
CA PHE A 220 -3.51 -22.56 8.45
C PHE A 220 -2.17 -23.23 8.14
N LYS A 221 -1.20 -22.43 7.69
CA LYS A 221 0.15 -22.88 7.38
C LYS A 221 1.18 -21.79 7.63
N ILE A 222 2.28 -22.13 8.30
CA ILE A 222 3.47 -21.27 8.35
C ILE A 222 4.19 -21.31 7.00
N VAL A 223 4.30 -20.16 6.35
CA VAL A 223 4.96 -20.00 5.04
C VAL A 223 6.43 -19.69 5.20
N HIS A 224 6.78 -18.81 6.13
CA HIS A 224 8.17 -18.40 6.35
C HIS A 224 8.38 -17.94 7.78
N THR A 225 9.54 -18.27 8.35
CA THR A 225 9.99 -17.73 9.63
C THR A 225 11.25 -16.90 9.40
N PHE A 226 11.30 -15.71 10.00
CA PHE A 226 12.45 -14.81 9.95
C PHE A 226 13.13 -14.81 11.30
N ALA A 227 14.37 -15.28 11.32
CA ALA A 227 15.21 -15.26 12.51
C ALA A 227 15.63 -13.83 12.85
N SER A 228 15.47 -13.46 14.12
CA SER A 228 15.93 -12.18 14.65
C SER A 228 17.14 -12.41 15.57
N LYS A 229 18.20 -11.61 15.38
CA LYS A 229 19.40 -11.70 16.23
C LYS A 229 19.13 -11.18 17.64
N ILE A 230 18.35 -10.12 17.77
CA ILE A 230 18.15 -9.37 19.01
C ILE A 230 16.84 -9.76 19.71
N ARG A 231 15.81 -10.11 18.94
CA ARG A 231 14.46 -10.43 19.44
C ARG A 231 14.07 -11.86 19.09
N ASN A 232 12.88 -12.26 19.52
CA ASN A 232 12.18 -13.45 19.03
C ASN A 232 11.90 -13.38 17.52
N ASN A 233 11.58 -14.52 16.93
CA ASN A 233 11.35 -14.68 15.50
C ASN A 233 10.07 -13.99 15.04
N ILE A 234 9.96 -13.75 13.73
CA ILE A 234 8.72 -13.32 13.09
C ILE A 234 8.27 -14.43 12.16
N ALA A 235 7.03 -14.89 12.29
CA ALA A 235 6.44 -15.87 11.38
C ALA A 235 5.44 -15.20 10.43
N ILE A 236 5.42 -15.67 9.18
CA ILE A 236 4.38 -15.36 8.20
C ILE A 236 3.55 -16.61 8.02
N ALA A 237 2.26 -16.50 8.34
CA ALA A 237 1.29 -17.57 8.16
C ALA A 237 0.35 -17.25 7.01
N GLU A 238 -0.04 -18.25 6.24
CA GLU A 238 -1.15 -18.21 5.29
C GLU A 238 -2.33 -18.94 5.93
N CYS A 239 -3.52 -18.35 5.85
CA CYS A 239 -4.69 -18.89 6.54
C CYS A 239 -6.00 -18.57 5.82
N THR A 240 -7.09 -19.25 6.15
CA THR A 240 -8.43 -18.91 5.65
C THR A 240 -8.97 -17.62 6.28
N PRO A 241 -9.97 -16.97 5.64
CA PRO A 241 -10.63 -15.79 6.20
C PRO A 241 -11.09 -15.93 7.65
N GLU A 242 -11.64 -17.09 8.01
CA GLU A 242 -12.22 -17.37 9.31
C GLU A 242 -11.15 -17.41 10.41
N ILE A 243 -10.04 -18.12 10.15
CA ILE A 243 -8.88 -18.16 11.04
C ILE A 243 -8.25 -16.77 11.15
N ARG A 244 -8.11 -16.06 10.03
CA ARG A 244 -7.60 -14.69 10.02
C ARG A 244 -8.41 -13.78 10.94
N GLN A 245 -9.73 -13.76 10.76
CA GLN A 245 -10.64 -12.91 11.54
C GLN A 245 -10.53 -13.22 13.02
N THR A 246 -10.52 -14.50 13.38
CA THR A 246 -10.42 -14.95 14.77
C THR A 246 -9.12 -14.48 15.43
N LEU A 247 -7.97 -14.71 14.77
CA LEU A 247 -6.66 -14.34 15.32
C LEU A 247 -6.44 -12.82 15.37
N LEU A 248 -6.98 -12.06 14.41
CA LEU A 248 -6.91 -10.59 14.41
C LEU A 248 -7.83 -9.96 15.46
N GLN A 249 -9.02 -10.51 15.70
CA GLN A 249 -9.93 -10.04 16.76
C GLN A 249 -9.34 -10.21 18.14
N GLN A 250 -8.59 -11.30 18.38
CA GLN A 250 -7.82 -11.48 19.61
C GLN A 250 -6.69 -10.44 19.74
N GLY A 251 -6.12 -9.97 18.63
CA GLY A 251 -5.05 -8.97 18.54
C GLY A 251 -3.67 -9.47 19.00
N ARG A 252 -3.64 -10.33 20.00
CA ARG A 252 -2.48 -11.11 20.47
C ARG A 252 -2.88 -12.57 20.62
N ILE A 253 -1.97 -13.45 20.27
CA ILE A 253 -2.12 -14.90 20.37
C ILE A 253 -1.02 -15.47 21.24
N TYR A 254 -1.24 -16.63 21.84
CA TYR A 254 -0.27 -17.30 22.68
C TYR A 254 0.50 -18.34 21.88
N VAL A 255 1.83 -18.29 21.97
CA VAL A 255 2.73 -19.29 21.38
C VAL A 255 3.75 -19.65 22.45
N HIS A 256 3.59 -20.85 23.01
CA HIS A 256 4.33 -21.31 24.17
C HIS A 256 4.14 -20.35 25.37
N PHE A 257 5.23 -19.81 25.91
CA PHE A 257 5.21 -18.82 27.00
C PHE A 257 5.12 -17.36 26.51
N GLU A 258 5.01 -17.14 25.19
CA GLU A 258 5.02 -15.81 24.60
C GLU A 258 3.60 -15.36 24.21
N SER A 259 3.32 -14.08 24.43
CA SER A 259 2.17 -13.40 23.83
C SER A 259 2.62 -12.70 22.55
N CYS A 260 2.23 -13.24 21.41
CA CYS A 260 2.64 -12.79 20.09
C CYS A 260 1.62 -11.82 19.50
N ARG A 261 2.07 -10.65 19.03
CA ARG A 261 1.18 -9.73 18.29
C ARG A 261 0.94 -10.25 16.87
N VAL A 262 -0.30 -10.13 16.39
CA VAL A 262 -0.69 -10.55 15.04
C VAL A 262 -1.16 -9.34 14.24
N LEU A 263 -0.69 -9.21 13.00
CA LEU A 263 -1.15 -8.18 12.06
C LEU A 263 -1.35 -8.80 10.67
N ASP A 264 -2.14 -8.16 9.82
CA ASP A 264 -2.16 -8.50 8.39
C ASP A 264 -0.79 -8.32 7.75
N HIS A 265 -0.49 -9.21 6.82
CA HIS A 265 0.72 -9.16 5.99
C HIS A 265 0.35 -9.14 4.52
N ILE A 266 0.40 -7.96 3.91
CA ILE A 266 0.23 -7.81 2.47
C ILE A 266 1.61 -7.64 1.85
N GLN A 267 2.00 -8.57 0.97
CA GLN A 267 3.29 -8.53 0.31
C GLN A 267 3.15 -8.33 -1.19
N VAL A 268 3.70 -7.22 -1.68
CA VAL A 268 3.87 -6.98 -3.11
C VAL A 268 5.31 -7.28 -3.49
N THR A 269 5.50 -8.35 -4.27
CA THR A 269 6.83 -8.72 -4.79
C THR A 269 7.31 -7.68 -5.80
N ARG A 270 8.47 -7.08 -5.55
CA ARG A 270 9.17 -6.19 -6.48
C ARG A 270 10.38 -6.90 -7.06
N CYS A 271 10.53 -6.86 -8.37
CA CYS A 271 11.70 -7.38 -9.06
C CYS A 271 12.90 -6.49 -8.77
N PHE A 272 14.02 -7.05 -8.28
CA PHE A 272 15.23 -6.27 -8.02
C PHE A 272 16.00 -5.91 -9.28
N LYS A 273 15.72 -6.59 -10.42
CA LYS A 273 16.29 -6.29 -11.74
C LYS A 273 15.58 -5.12 -12.42
N CYS A 274 14.29 -5.24 -12.74
CA CYS A 274 13.55 -4.24 -13.52
C CYS A 274 12.68 -3.28 -12.70
N GLN A 275 12.68 -3.43 -11.37
CA GLN A 275 11.85 -2.71 -10.40
C GLN A 275 10.33 -2.93 -10.51
N ALA A 276 9.83 -3.65 -11.52
CA ALA A 276 8.40 -3.91 -11.68
C ALA A 276 7.82 -4.80 -10.56
N PHE A 277 6.53 -4.64 -10.29
CA PHE A 277 5.82 -5.49 -9.32
C PHE A 277 5.30 -6.78 -9.97
N GLY A 278 5.12 -7.82 -9.15
CA GLY A 278 4.47 -9.07 -9.53
C GLY A 278 5.39 -10.23 -9.92
N HIS A 279 6.71 -10.03 -9.95
CA HIS A 279 7.67 -11.12 -10.15
C HIS A 279 9.01 -10.85 -9.45
N PRO A 280 9.72 -11.91 -9.00
CA PRO A 280 11.09 -11.79 -8.50
C PRO A 280 12.10 -11.78 -9.66
N SER A 281 13.34 -11.35 -9.39
CA SER A 281 14.42 -11.25 -10.40
C SER A 281 14.71 -12.56 -11.13
N LYS A 282 14.53 -13.72 -10.47
CA LYS A 282 14.71 -15.06 -11.07
C LYS A 282 13.85 -15.29 -12.33
N TYR A 283 12.70 -14.63 -12.42
CA TYR A 283 11.76 -14.77 -13.55
C TYR A 283 11.70 -13.49 -14.40
N CYS A 284 12.67 -12.60 -14.26
CA CYS A 284 12.70 -11.35 -15.01
C CYS A 284 13.31 -11.53 -16.40
N GLY A 285 12.59 -11.11 -17.44
CA GLY A 285 13.08 -11.12 -18.83
C GLY A 285 13.77 -9.82 -19.27
N ALA A 286 13.99 -8.86 -18.38
CA ALA A 286 14.71 -7.63 -18.71
C ALA A 286 16.17 -7.95 -19.03
N GLN A 287 16.74 -7.32 -20.04
CA GLN A 287 18.15 -7.49 -20.40
C GLN A 287 19.05 -6.73 -19.42
N GLU A 288 18.71 -5.47 -19.16
CA GLU A 288 19.46 -4.57 -18.28
C GLU A 288 18.83 -4.43 -16.89
N ASP A 289 19.65 -4.05 -15.92
CA ASP A 289 19.20 -3.64 -14.59
C ASP A 289 18.58 -2.25 -14.63
N THR A 290 17.59 -2.01 -13.78
CA THR A 290 16.99 -0.70 -13.54
C THR A 290 17.23 -0.32 -12.09
N CYS A 291 17.84 0.84 -11.87
CA CYS A 291 18.18 1.31 -10.54
C CYS A 291 16.94 1.61 -9.70
N SER A 292 16.90 1.13 -8.46
CA SER A 292 15.78 1.40 -7.53
C SER A 292 15.76 2.84 -6.99
N LEU A 293 16.85 3.60 -7.17
CA LEU A 293 16.97 4.97 -6.68
C LEU A 293 16.67 6.00 -7.77
N CYS A 294 17.30 5.90 -8.94
CA CYS A 294 17.19 6.91 -10.01
C CYS A 294 16.60 6.40 -11.33
N ALA A 295 16.16 5.14 -11.40
CA ALA A 295 15.63 4.50 -12.62
C ALA A 295 16.61 4.37 -13.81
N GLY A 296 17.91 4.60 -13.62
CA GLY A 296 18.94 4.43 -14.66
C GLY A 296 19.32 2.96 -14.93
N PRO A 297 20.07 2.67 -16.02
CA PRO A 297 20.43 1.32 -16.46
C PRO A 297 21.63 0.74 -15.68
N HIS A 298 21.46 0.57 -14.36
CA HIS A 298 22.47 0.02 -13.47
C HIS A 298 21.84 -0.53 -12.18
N PHE A 299 22.58 -1.36 -11.46
CA PHE A 299 22.18 -1.83 -10.14
C PHE A 299 22.36 -0.74 -9.07
N TYR A 300 21.53 -0.73 -8.03
CA TYR A 300 21.49 0.37 -7.05
C TYR A 300 22.82 0.65 -6.33
N THR A 301 23.69 -0.35 -6.21
CA THR A 301 25.02 -0.21 -5.60
C THR A 301 25.96 0.66 -6.41
N ALA A 302 25.76 0.74 -7.73
CA ALA A 302 26.53 1.56 -8.65
C ALA A 302 25.84 2.89 -8.98
N CYS A 303 24.83 3.30 -8.19
CA CYS A 303 24.06 4.50 -8.47
C CYS A 303 24.86 5.77 -8.13
N PRO A 304 25.07 6.69 -9.09
CA PRO A 304 25.76 7.96 -8.82
C PRO A 304 24.93 8.90 -7.92
N ASN A 305 23.61 8.70 -7.84
CA ASN A 305 22.70 9.52 -7.07
C ASN A 305 22.35 8.91 -5.69
N LYS A 306 23.15 7.95 -5.20
CA LYS A 306 22.82 7.19 -3.98
C LYS A 306 22.60 8.07 -2.75
N ASP A 307 23.41 9.11 -2.63
CA ASP A 307 23.40 10.06 -1.51
C ASP A 307 22.73 11.39 -1.91
N THR A 308 22.02 11.43 -3.03
CA THR A 308 21.36 12.64 -3.55
C THR A 308 19.86 12.37 -3.75
N PRO A 309 19.05 12.41 -2.68
CA PRO A 309 17.62 12.11 -2.76
C PRO A 309 16.82 12.96 -3.74
N ALA A 310 17.26 14.21 -4.00
CA ALA A 310 16.66 15.10 -4.99
C ALA A 310 16.70 14.52 -6.43
N ASN A 311 17.69 13.68 -6.72
CA ASN A 311 17.86 13.02 -8.01
C ASN A 311 17.23 11.61 -8.04
N HIS A 312 16.52 11.22 -6.98
CA HIS A 312 15.78 9.96 -6.99
C HIS A 312 14.59 10.04 -7.93
N LYS A 313 14.36 8.96 -8.65
CA LYS A 313 13.28 8.80 -9.63
C LYS A 313 12.74 7.39 -9.60
N CYS A 314 11.42 7.27 -9.52
CA CYS A 314 10.76 5.97 -9.42
C CYS A 314 10.54 5.38 -10.82
N ALA A 315 11.18 4.24 -11.09
CA ALA A 315 11.04 3.54 -12.37
C ALA A 315 9.59 3.14 -12.69
N ASN A 316 8.82 2.71 -11.67
CA ASN A 316 7.44 2.28 -11.86
C ASN A 316 6.48 3.45 -12.11
N CYS A 317 6.61 4.54 -11.34
CA CYS A 317 5.80 5.75 -11.55
C CYS A 317 6.12 6.38 -12.91
N THR A 318 7.40 6.35 -13.33
CA THR A 318 7.81 6.80 -14.66
C THR A 318 7.14 5.96 -15.76
N ARG A 319 7.20 4.63 -15.66
CA ARG A 319 6.55 3.71 -16.62
C ARG A 319 5.03 3.91 -16.66
N ALA A 320 4.43 4.19 -15.51
CA ALA A 320 3.00 4.45 -15.36
C ALA A 320 2.59 5.90 -15.70
N LYS A 321 3.54 6.77 -16.12
CA LYS A 321 3.32 8.18 -16.46
C LYS A 321 2.57 8.94 -15.35
N MET A 322 3.00 8.74 -14.11
CA MET A 322 2.47 9.45 -12.94
C MET A 322 3.05 10.85 -12.84
N GLU A 323 2.35 11.73 -12.12
CA GLU A 323 2.80 13.11 -11.86
C GLU A 323 3.98 13.14 -10.88
N ASP A 324 3.84 12.49 -9.73
CA ASP A 324 4.94 12.36 -8.77
C ASP A 324 5.90 11.23 -9.19
N LEU A 325 7.10 11.63 -9.59
CA LEU A 325 8.20 10.74 -9.96
C LEU A 325 9.39 10.83 -8.99
N HIS A 326 9.44 11.85 -8.13
CA HIS A 326 10.63 12.27 -7.37
C HIS A 326 10.77 11.51 -6.05
N HIS A 327 10.89 10.19 -6.17
CA HIS A 327 11.10 9.30 -5.04
C HIS A 327 11.78 8.01 -5.50
N SER A 328 12.43 7.30 -4.58
CA SER A 328 12.94 5.96 -4.86
C SER A 328 11.78 4.98 -5.07
N ALA A 329 11.99 3.95 -5.89
CA ALA A 329 11.08 2.80 -6.02
C ALA A 329 10.87 2.03 -4.68
N LEU A 330 11.67 2.32 -3.66
CA LEU A 330 11.56 1.79 -2.29
C LEU A 330 10.61 2.59 -1.39
N SER A 331 10.15 3.76 -1.84
CA SER A 331 9.31 4.65 -1.03
C SER A 331 7.99 3.99 -0.67
N THR A 332 7.62 4.05 0.61
CA THR A 332 6.31 3.58 1.11
C THR A 332 5.15 4.45 0.61
N LYS A 333 5.44 5.68 0.18
CA LYS A 333 4.46 6.63 -0.39
C LYS A 333 4.38 6.55 -1.92
N CYS A 334 5.05 5.58 -2.55
CA CYS A 334 5.07 5.43 -4.00
C CYS A 334 3.65 5.12 -4.54
N PRO A 335 3.07 5.97 -5.42
CA PRO A 335 1.72 5.74 -5.95
C PRO A 335 1.57 4.43 -6.73
N ALA A 336 2.62 4.04 -7.47
CA ALA A 336 2.62 2.77 -8.19
C ALA A 336 2.65 1.57 -7.21
N TYR A 337 3.32 1.70 -6.07
CA TYR A 337 3.30 0.69 -5.02
C TYR A 337 1.93 0.60 -4.35
N SER A 338 1.29 1.73 -4.04
CA SER A 338 -0.07 1.75 -3.48
C SER A 338 -1.08 1.07 -4.41
N ARG A 339 -1.00 1.30 -5.72
CA ARG A 339 -1.83 0.58 -6.72
C ARG A 339 -1.54 -0.92 -6.74
N ALA A 340 -0.28 -1.32 -6.61
CA ALA A 340 0.09 -2.73 -6.57
C ALA A 340 -0.37 -3.41 -5.26
N LEU A 341 -0.35 -2.67 -4.15
CA LEU A 341 -0.89 -3.11 -2.85
C LEU A 341 -2.40 -3.34 -2.95
N ASP A 342 -3.16 -2.35 -3.44
CA ASP A 342 -4.60 -2.46 -3.65
C ASP A 342 -4.95 -3.66 -4.53
N MET A 343 -4.22 -3.84 -5.64
CA MET A 343 -4.37 -5.01 -6.51
C MET A 343 -4.09 -6.34 -5.79
N SER A 344 -3.12 -6.38 -4.87
CA SER A 344 -2.84 -7.57 -4.05
C SER A 344 -3.99 -7.86 -3.08
N ILE A 345 -4.53 -6.81 -2.46
CA ILE A 345 -5.65 -6.93 -1.51
C ILE A 345 -6.89 -7.47 -2.22
N ARG A 346 -7.25 -6.91 -3.39
CA ARG A 346 -8.44 -7.36 -4.15
C ARG A 346 -8.37 -8.79 -4.69
N LYS A 347 -7.16 -9.31 -4.88
CA LYS A 347 -6.92 -10.71 -5.29
C LYS A 347 -6.94 -11.68 -4.12
N THR A 348 -6.73 -11.18 -2.91
CA THR A 348 -6.73 -11.98 -1.69
C THR A 348 -8.17 -12.17 -1.22
N ASP A 349 -8.50 -13.37 -0.75
CA ASP A 349 -9.79 -13.68 -0.17
C ASP A 349 -9.82 -13.34 1.32
N TYR A 350 -10.44 -12.22 1.68
CA TYR A 350 -10.61 -11.84 3.08
C TYR A 350 -11.95 -12.32 3.67
N GLY A 351 -12.73 -13.12 2.94
CA GLY A 351 -14.08 -13.52 3.33
C GLY A 351 -15.13 -12.45 3.03
N ALA A 352 -16.38 -12.73 3.41
CA ALA A 352 -17.43 -11.71 3.43
C ALA A 352 -17.15 -10.74 4.58
N ILE A 353 -17.17 -9.44 4.29
CA ILE A 353 -16.95 -8.35 5.26
C ILE A 353 -18.25 -8.02 5.96
#